data_AF-A0AAC9HV76-F1
#
_entry.id   AF-A0AAC9HV76-F1
#
_cell.length_a   1.000
_cell.length_b   1.000
_cell.length_c   1.000
_cell.angle_alpha   90.00
_cell.angle_beta   90.00
_cell.angle_gamma   90.00
#
_symmetry.space_group_name_H-M   'P 1'
#
loop_
_entity.id
_entity.type
_entity.pdbx_description
1 polymer ?
#
loop_
_entity_poly.entity_id
_entity_poly.type
_entity_poly.pdbx_seq_one_letter_code
_entity_poly.pdbx_strand_id
1 'polypeptide(L)'
;MMEPFYIAFGTFILILVGVALISRYVSRRRREAFQAWARDSGWTYVPRDDRWLRYFNAPMFRRGIRRGTRHVVTGSLRGRKLVAFEYYYVERQGSGRNKRNVTYRFAVAALFTPKVRPMLEVSREMIGHRIMGVFGMKDLQLESEEFNRAFRIEAENDRFAYDILHPRTMEWMLGDERFKSLPFRLEGPMLLTWTRGRLIPENVPAMATFLVEVIERVPDYVWQD
;
A
#
# COMPACT_ATOMS: atom_id res chain seq x y z
N MET A 1 6.40 41.48 -36.81
CA MET A 1 6.53 40.02 -36.53
C MET A 1 6.61 39.65 -35.04
N MET A 2 6.72 40.60 -34.10
CA MET A 2 6.88 40.30 -32.66
C MET A 2 5.57 40.02 -31.90
N GLU A 3 4.43 40.54 -32.35
CA GLU A 3 3.12 40.37 -31.67
C GLU A 3 2.65 38.91 -31.47
N PRO A 4 2.70 38.01 -32.48
CA PRO A 4 2.25 36.63 -32.28
C PRO A 4 3.08 35.86 -31.24
N PHE A 5 4.34 36.24 -31.06
CA PHE A 5 5.21 35.65 -30.04
C PHE A 5 4.79 36.03 -28.62
N TYR A 6 4.46 37.31 -28.37
CA TYR A 6 4.00 37.76 -27.05
C TYR A 6 2.65 37.18 -26.66
N ILE A 7 1.72 37.03 -27.62
CA ILE A 7 0.41 36.40 -27.39
C ILE A 7 0.60 34.92 -27.04
N ALA A 8 1.43 34.19 -27.81
CA ALA A 8 1.72 32.79 -27.54
C ALA A 8 2.41 32.59 -26.18
N PHE A 9 3.38 33.45 -25.85
CA PHE A 9 4.10 33.42 -24.58
C PHE A 9 3.16 33.74 -23.40
N GLY A 10 2.33 34.78 -23.50
CA GLY A 10 1.34 35.14 -22.48
C GLY A 10 0.34 34.01 -22.23
N THR A 11 -0.15 33.38 -23.31
CA THR A 11 -1.05 32.22 -23.22
C THR A 11 -0.37 31.04 -22.53
N PHE A 12 0.88 30.75 -22.87
CA PHE A 12 1.65 29.68 -22.23
C PHE A 12 1.82 29.91 -20.71
N ILE A 13 2.16 31.13 -20.30
CA ILE A 13 2.27 31.49 -18.89
C ILE A 13 0.92 31.34 -18.17
N LEU A 14 -0.17 31.82 -18.76
CA LEU A 14 -1.52 31.67 -18.19
C LEU A 14 -1.89 30.20 -17.96
N ILE A 15 -1.60 29.32 -18.93
CA ILE A 15 -1.82 27.87 -18.79
C ILE A 15 -0.99 27.31 -17.63
N LEU A 16 0.29 27.65 -17.54
CA LEU A 16 1.16 27.17 -16.45
C LEU A 16 0.66 27.62 -15.07
N VAL A 17 0.25 28.89 -14.94
CA VAL A 17 -0.32 29.41 -13.70
C VAL A 17 -1.63 28.70 -13.38
N GLY A 18 -2.52 28.51 -14.36
CA GLY A 18 -3.78 27.78 -14.19
C GLY A 18 -3.56 26.35 -13.67
N VAL A 19 -2.64 25.60 -14.29
CA VAL A 19 -2.27 24.24 -13.85
C VAL A 19 -1.71 24.24 -12.42
N ALA A 20 -0.86 25.22 -12.09
CA ALA A 20 -0.29 25.33 -10.75
C ALA A 20 -1.35 25.64 -9.68
N LEU A 21 -2.32 26.51 -9.98
CA LEU A 21 -3.42 26.86 -9.08
C LEU A 21 -4.37 25.66 -8.88
N ILE A 22 -4.75 24.97 -9.95
CA ILE A 22 -5.59 23.76 -9.87
C ILE A 22 -4.88 22.69 -9.04
N SER A 23 -3.59 22.45 -9.28
CA SER A 23 -2.80 21.46 -8.53
C SER A 23 -2.74 21.78 -7.03
N ARG A 24 -2.57 23.06 -6.67
CA ARG A 24 -2.62 23.53 -5.28
C ARG A 24 -4.01 23.36 -4.67
N TYR A 25 -5.06 23.72 -5.40
CA TYR A 25 -6.44 23.59 -4.95
C TYR A 25 -6.81 22.12 -4.67
N VAL A 26 -6.55 21.22 -5.63
CA VAL A 26 -6.80 19.77 -5.47
C VAL A 26 -6.00 19.22 -4.29
N SER A 27 -4.73 19.60 -4.15
CA SER A 27 -3.90 19.16 -3.03
C SER A 27 -4.45 19.67 -1.69
N ARG A 28 -4.96 20.90 -1.63
CA ARG A 28 -5.56 21.49 -0.43
C ARG A 28 -6.85 20.76 -0.06
N ARG A 29 -7.78 20.59 -1.01
CA ARG A 29 -9.03 19.85 -0.83
C ARG A 29 -8.81 18.43 -0.33
N ARG A 30 -7.80 17.72 -0.86
CA ARG A 30 -7.45 16.39 -0.34
C ARG A 30 -6.99 16.43 1.11
N ARG A 31 -6.15 17.41 1.50
CA ARG A 31 -5.74 17.54 2.91
C ARG A 31 -6.92 17.87 3.82
N GLU A 32 -7.79 18.77 3.40
CA GLU A 32 -9.01 19.13 4.13
C GLU A 32 -9.93 17.92 4.32
N ALA A 33 -10.11 17.08 3.29
CA ALA A 33 -10.92 15.86 3.37
C ALA A 33 -10.36 14.87 4.39
N PHE A 34 -9.04 14.59 4.36
CA PHE A 34 -8.42 13.72 5.35
C PHE A 34 -8.47 14.30 6.77
N GLN A 35 -8.28 15.61 6.91
CA GLN A 35 -8.33 16.27 8.20
C GLN A 35 -9.75 16.28 8.79
N ALA A 36 -10.77 16.47 7.97
CA ALA A 36 -12.17 16.35 8.38
C ALA A 36 -12.48 14.91 8.81
N TRP A 37 -12.24 13.94 7.93
CA TRP A 37 -12.46 12.54 8.23
C TRP A 37 -11.73 12.06 9.49
N ALA A 38 -10.48 12.48 9.69
CA ALA A 38 -9.71 12.09 10.87
C ALA A 38 -10.33 12.64 12.16
N ARG A 39 -10.77 13.90 12.16
CA ARG A 39 -11.49 14.50 13.30
C ARG A 39 -12.78 13.73 13.61
N ASP A 40 -13.57 13.39 12.58
CA ASP A 40 -14.88 12.75 12.76
C ASP A 40 -14.77 11.28 13.18
N SER A 41 -13.69 10.59 12.79
CA SER A 41 -13.46 9.17 13.09
C SER A 41 -12.59 8.93 14.33
N GLY A 42 -12.07 9.98 14.97
CA GLY A 42 -11.11 9.86 16.08
C GLY A 42 -9.70 9.42 15.65
N TRP A 43 -9.38 9.47 14.36
CA TRP A 43 -8.05 9.23 13.83
C TRP A 43 -7.22 10.52 13.85
N THR A 44 -5.90 10.39 13.81
CA THR A 44 -4.97 11.52 13.69
C THR A 44 -4.44 11.61 12.28
N TYR A 45 -4.49 12.80 11.69
CA TYR A 45 -3.99 13.08 10.34
C TYR A 45 -2.70 13.89 10.37
N VAL A 46 -1.71 13.46 9.58
CA VAL A 46 -0.52 14.25 9.25
C VAL A 46 -0.29 14.25 7.73
N PRO A 47 0.03 15.40 7.10
CA PRO A 47 0.18 15.46 5.64
C PRO A 47 1.26 14.54 5.06
N ARG A 48 2.34 14.30 5.82
CA ARG A 48 3.48 13.46 5.44
C ARG A 48 4.22 13.01 6.69
N ASP A 49 4.58 11.73 6.75
CA ASP A 49 5.46 11.18 7.77
C ASP A 49 6.22 9.97 7.18
N ASP A 50 7.40 10.24 6.62
CA ASP A 50 8.17 9.19 5.93
C ASP A 50 8.85 8.21 6.90
N ARG A 51 8.77 8.43 8.21
CA ARG A 51 9.36 7.52 9.21
C ARG A 51 8.74 6.14 9.14
N TRP A 52 7.49 6.01 8.69
CA TRP A 52 6.80 4.74 8.48
C TRP A 52 7.50 3.82 7.48
N LEU A 53 8.22 4.39 6.49
CA LEU A 53 8.92 3.59 5.47
C LEU A 53 10.04 2.72 6.05
N ARG A 54 10.48 2.94 7.30
CA ARG A 54 11.48 2.09 7.97
C ARG A 54 10.96 0.68 8.30
N TYR A 55 9.64 0.50 8.34
CA TYR A 55 9.01 -0.76 8.71
C TYR A 55 8.61 -1.63 7.51
N PHE A 56 8.79 -1.12 6.28
CA PHE A 56 8.29 -1.78 5.07
C PHE A 56 9.45 -2.09 4.13
N ASN A 57 9.82 -3.37 4.00
CA ASN A 57 10.97 -3.80 3.19
C ASN A 57 10.56 -4.51 1.89
N ALA A 58 9.26 -4.79 1.70
CA ALA A 58 8.75 -5.36 0.46
C ALA A 58 9.31 -4.62 -0.78
N PRO A 59 9.64 -5.33 -1.87
CA PRO A 59 10.40 -4.77 -2.99
C PRO A 59 9.86 -3.47 -3.56
N MET A 60 8.53 -3.28 -3.62
CA MET A 60 7.94 -2.03 -4.11
C MET A 60 8.24 -0.80 -3.23
N PHE A 61 8.48 -0.98 -1.93
CA PHE A 61 8.87 0.10 -1.01
C PHE A 61 10.32 0.54 -1.17
N ARG A 62 11.12 -0.23 -1.91
CA ARG A 62 12.54 0.08 -2.20
C ARG A 62 12.78 0.62 -3.60
N ARG A 63 11.74 0.72 -4.44
CA ARG A 63 11.82 1.19 -5.83
C ARG A 63 11.86 2.71 -5.96
N GLY A 64 12.37 3.15 -7.11
CA GLY A 64 12.31 4.53 -7.58
C GLY A 64 13.46 5.42 -7.10
N ILE A 65 13.71 6.49 -7.87
CA ILE A 65 14.71 7.53 -7.57
C ILE A 65 14.27 8.48 -6.45
N ARG A 66 12.97 8.50 -6.15
CA ARG A 66 12.36 9.27 -5.08
C ARG A 66 11.11 8.56 -4.62
N ARG A 67 10.91 8.49 -3.30
CA ARG A 67 9.74 7.89 -2.68
C ARG A 67 9.33 8.64 -1.42
N GLY A 68 8.14 8.36 -0.90
CA GLY A 68 7.63 9.00 0.29
C GLY A 68 6.20 8.59 0.62
N THR A 69 5.72 9.13 1.72
CA THR A 69 4.34 9.01 2.18
C THR A 69 3.59 10.31 1.95
N ARG A 70 2.27 10.22 1.86
CA ARG A 70 1.34 11.34 1.89
C ARG A 70 0.08 10.91 2.61
N HIS A 71 -0.62 11.89 3.16
CA HIS A 71 -1.91 11.69 3.80
C HIS A 71 -1.89 10.56 4.84
N VAL A 72 -0.95 10.64 5.78
CA VAL A 72 -0.78 9.63 6.80
C VAL A 72 -1.86 9.82 7.85
N VAL A 73 -2.61 8.77 8.11
CA VAL A 73 -3.60 8.71 9.18
C VAL A 73 -3.26 7.58 10.14
N THR A 74 -3.41 7.82 11.43
CA THR A 74 -3.15 6.84 12.50
C THR A 74 -4.37 6.75 13.41
N GLY A 75 -4.66 5.57 13.91
CA GLY A 75 -5.83 5.36 14.75
C GLY A 75 -5.84 3.97 15.36
N SER A 76 -7.00 3.56 15.85
CA SER A 76 -7.20 2.23 16.41
C SER A 76 -8.52 1.62 15.98
N LEU A 77 -8.53 0.31 15.77
CA LEU A 77 -9.73 -0.47 15.48
C LEU A 77 -9.64 -1.78 16.28
N ARG A 78 -10.70 -2.10 17.05
CA ARG A 78 -10.75 -3.29 17.92
C ARG A 78 -9.48 -3.48 18.78
N GLY A 79 -8.98 -2.39 19.37
CA GLY A 79 -7.77 -2.40 20.22
C GLY A 79 -6.43 -2.50 19.47
N ARG A 80 -6.43 -2.67 18.14
CA ARG A 80 -5.21 -2.68 17.31
C ARG A 80 -4.86 -1.26 16.90
N LYS A 81 -3.59 -0.86 17.00
CA LYS A 81 -3.08 0.42 16.46
C LYS A 81 -2.80 0.26 14.97
N LEU A 82 -3.31 1.19 14.15
CA LEU A 82 -3.17 1.18 12.71
C LEU A 82 -2.59 2.49 12.17
N VAL A 83 -1.99 2.36 10.99
CA VAL A 83 -1.62 3.48 10.12
C VAL A 83 -2.13 3.21 8.71
N ALA A 84 -2.63 4.23 8.02
CA ALA A 84 -2.86 4.19 6.58
C ALA A 84 -2.26 5.42 5.91
N PHE A 85 -1.70 5.26 4.71
CA PHE A 85 -1.06 6.34 3.97
C PHE A 85 -1.05 6.08 2.46
N GLU A 86 -0.91 7.15 1.67
CA GLU A 86 -0.55 7.05 0.27
C GLU A 86 0.97 6.92 0.16
N TYR A 87 1.45 5.75 -0.26
CA TYR A 87 2.83 5.56 -0.68
C TYR A 87 2.99 6.02 -2.12
N TYR A 88 4.09 6.70 -2.44
CA TYR A 88 4.47 6.99 -3.81
C TYR A 88 5.94 6.72 -4.06
N TYR A 89 6.27 6.33 -5.29
CA TYR A 89 7.63 6.36 -5.80
C TYR A 89 7.66 6.87 -7.25
N VAL A 90 8.83 7.37 -7.65
CA VAL A 90 9.08 7.95 -8.97
C VAL A 90 10.15 7.13 -9.67
N GLU A 91 9.86 6.67 -10.88
CA GLU A 91 10.84 6.05 -11.77
C GLU A 91 11.12 6.98 -12.96
N ARG A 92 12.36 6.94 -13.45
CA ARG A 92 12.74 7.58 -14.70
C ARG A 92 12.57 6.56 -15.82
N GLN A 93 11.75 6.89 -16.80
CA GLN A 93 11.52 6.06 -17.99
C GLN A 93 12.01 6.78 -19.25
N GLY A 94 12.40 5.99 -20.26
CA GLY A 94 12.92 6.49 -21.53
C GLY A 94 14.43 6.72 -21.54
N SER A 95 14.99 6.93 -22.73
CA SER A 95 16.42 7.17 -22.98
C SER A 95 16.63 8.51 -23.69
N GLY A 96 17.86 9.04 -23.63
CA GLY A 96 18.23 10.29 -24.31
C GLY A 96 17.36 11.49 -23.92
N ARG A 97 16.80 12.18 -24.92
CA ARG A 97 15.92 13.36 -24.76
C ARG A 97 14.48 13.00 -24.31
N ASN A 98 14.07 11.74 -24.36
CA ASN A 98 12.71 11.29 -23.99
C ASN A 98 12.61 10.79 -22.54
N LYS A 99 13.49 11.27 -21.64
CA LYS A 99 13.44 10.93 -20.22
C LYS A 99 12.23 11.59 -19.56
N ARG A 100 11.35 10.79 -18.96
CA ARG A 100 10.20 11.27 -18.17
C ARG A 100 10.16 10.63 -16.79
N ASN A 101 9.65 11.39 -15.82
CA ASN A 101 9.37 10.88 -14.48
C ASN A 101 7.96 10.31 -14.45
N VAL A 102 7.82 9.04 -14.08
CA VAL A 102 6.52 8.38 -13.86
C VAL A 102 6.34 8.17 -12.37
N THR A 103 5.22 8.67 -11.82
CA THR A 103 4.89 8.50 -10.40
C THR A 103 3.90 7.35 -10.23
N TYR A 104 4.30 6.38 -9.42
CA TYR A 104 3.46 5.29 -8.96
C TYR A 104 2.91 5.61 -7.58
N ARG A 105 1.68 5.17 -7.31
CA ARG A 105 0.98 5.41 -6.04
C ARG A 105 0.27 4.16 -5.55
N PHE A 106 0.29 3.98 -4.25
CA PHE A 106 -0.40 2.89 -3.56
C PHE A 106 -1.09 3.45 -2.32
N ALA A 107 -2.31 3.02 -2.07
CA ALA A 107 -2.91 3.11 -0.75
C ALA A 107 -2.35 1.96 0.08
N VAL A 108 -1.85 2.26 1.28
CA VAL A 108 -1.24 1.28 2.18
C VAL A 108 -1.92 1.41 3.53
N ALA A 109 -2.23 0.29 4.16
CA ALA A 109 -2.59 0.22 5.57
C ALA A 109 -1.69 -0.79 6.26
N ALA A 110 -1.42 -0.57 7.53
CA ALA A 110 -0.66 -1.49 8.36
C ALA A 110 -1.09 -1.42 9.82
N LEU A 111 -0.86 -2.49 10.56
CA LEU A 111 -1.00 -2.57 12.00
C LEU A 111 0.20 -3.27 12.64
N PHE A 112 0.42 -3.00 13.92
CA PHE A 112 1.47 -3.68 14.68
C PHE A 112 1.03 -5.09 15.05
N THR A 113 1.91 -6.07 14.80
CA THR A 113 1.73 -7.44 15.26
C THR A 113 2.09 -7.57 16.74
N PRO A 114 1.53 -8.55 17.48
CA PRO A 114 1.92 -8.83 18.86
C PRO A 114 3.41 -9.10 19.03
N LYS A 115 4.03 -9.76 18.04
CA LYS A 115 5.43 -10.14 18.03
C LYS A 115 6.00 -10.05 16.62
N VAL A 116 7.31 -9.85 16.52
CA VAL A 116 8.04 -9.94 15.26
C VAL A 116 8.02 -11.39 14.78
N ARG A 117 7.68 -11.61 13.52
CA ARG A 117 7.64 -12.94 12.89
C ARG A 117 8.36 -12.95 11.54
N PRO A 118 8.75 -14.14 11.03
CA PRO A 118 9.31 -14.27 9.69
C PRO A 118 8.41 -13.65 8.62
N MET A 119 8.99 -13.32 7.47
CA MET A 119 8.21 -12.77 6.38
C MET A 119 7.23 -13.80 5.82
N LEU A 120 5.97 -13.37 5.64
CA LEU A 120 4.95 -14.07 4.86
C LEU A 120 4.19 -13.04 4.02
N GLU A 121 4.14 -13.24 2.71
CA GLU A 121 3.31 -12.48 1.79
C GLU A 121 2.35 -13.41 1.06
N VAL A 122 1.07 -13.03 1.03
CA VAL A 122 0.06 -13.73 0.23
C VAL A 122 -0.60 -12.74 -0.71
N SER A 123 -0.59 -13.07 -1.99
CA SER A 123 -1.12 -12.22 -3.06
C SER A 123 -1.81 -13.06 -4.12
N ARG A 124 -2.76 -12.49 -4.85
CA ARG A 124 -3.43 -13.20 -5.94
C ARG A 124 -2.49 -13.33 -7.14
N GLU A 125 -2.49 -14.49 -7.80
CA GLU A 125 -1.56 -14.81 -8.90
C GLU A 125 -1.55 -13.72 -10.00
N MET A 126 -2.72 -13.21 -10.41
CA MET A 126 -2.84 -12.14 -11.43
C MET A 126 -2.45 -10.73 -10.96
N ILE A 127 -2.37 -10.47 -9.64
CA ILE A 127 -1.82 -9.20 -9.12
C ILE A 127 -0.29 -9.20 -9.24
N GLY A 128 0.33 -10.37 -9.49
CA GLY A 128 1.76 -10.60 -9.67
C GLY A 128 2.40 -9.95 -10.91
N HIS A 129 1.72 -9.06 -11.64
CA HIS A 129 2.40 -8.21 -12.62
C HIS A 129 3.23 -7.11 -11.93
N ARG A 130 4.47 -7.48 -11.57
CA ARG A 130 5.62 -6.60 -11.23
C ARG A 130 5.66 -5.96 -9.84
N ILE A 131 5.22 -6.65 -8.80
CA ILE A 131 6.00 -6.58 -7.55
C ILE A 131 7.08 -7.62 -7.75
N MET A 132 8.25 -7.19 -8.23
CA MET A 132 9.42 -8.06 -8.39
C MET A 132 9.59 -8.76 -7.04
N GLY A 133 9.39 -10.08 -6.97
CA GLY A 133 9.58 -10.86 -5.75
C GLY A 133 10.93 -10.53 -5.13
N VAL A 134 11.06 -10.74 -3.82
CA VAL A 134 12.38 -10.70 -3.22
C VAL A 134 13.23 -11.75 -3.94
N PHE A 135 14.29 -11.32 -4.64
CA PHE A 135 15.14 -12.18 -5.44
C PHE A 135 15.62 -13.36 -4.57
N GLY A 136 15.13 -14.58 -4.84
CA GLY A 136 15.47 -15.79 -4.09
C GLY A 136 14.37 -16.44 -3.24
N MET A 137 13.20 -15.82 -3.06
CA MET A 137 12.08 -16.51 -2.38
C MET A 137 11.26 -17.34 -3.35
N LYS A 138 11.14 -18.64 -3.07
CA LYS A 138 10.34 -19.58 -3.84
C LYS A 138 8.87 -19.43 -3.45
N ASP A 139 7.99 -19.57 -4.43
CA ASP A 139 6.55 -19.67 -4.19
C ASP A 139 6.24 -20.99 -3.46
N LEU A 140 5.72 -20.88 -2.23
CA LEU A 140 5.35 -22.03 -1.41
C LEU A 140 4.06 -22.65 -1.95
N GLN A 141 4.04 -23.99 -2.05
CA GLN A 141 2.85 -24.74 -2.46
C GLN A 141 2.25 -25.43 -1.23
N LEU A 142 0.97 -25.17 -0.97
CA LEU A 142 0.18 -25.84 0.05
C LEU A 142 -0.46 -27.12 -0.49
N GLU A 143 -1.12 -27.90 0.36
CA GLU A 143 -1.84 -29.11 -0.07
C GLU A 143 -3.13 -28.80 -0.87
N SER A 144 -3.66 -27.58 -0.75
CA SER A 144 -4.85 -27.15 -1.51
C SER A 144 -4.45 -26.63 -2.89
N GLU A 145 -4.67 -27.43 -3.93
CA GLU A 145 -4.44 -26.99 -5.31
C GLU A 145 -5.30 -25.78 -5.71
N GLU A 146 -6.53 -25.70 -5.22
CA GLU A 146 -7.40 -24.54 -5.48
C GLU A 146 -6.79 -23.26 -4.92
N PHE A 147 -6.24 -23.33 -3.71
CA PHE A 147 -5.59 -22.20 -3.09
C PHE A 147 -4.32 -21.80 -3.85
N ASN A 148 -3.48 -22.76 -4.22
CA ASN A 148 -2.24 -22.49 -4.98
C ASN A 148 -2.52 -21.91 -6.39
N ARG A 149 -3.66 -22.24 -7.01
CA ARG A 149 -4.10 -21.60 -8.27
C ARG A 149 -4.63 -20.19 -8.07
N ALA A 150 -5.13 -19.88 -6.88
CA ALA A 150 -5.68 -18.55 -6.58
C ALA A 150 -4.59 -17.60 -6.07
N PHE A 151 -3.64 -18.11 -5.29
CA PHE A 151 -2.72 -17.31 -4.50
C PHE A 151 -1.27 -17.75 -4.69
N ARG A 152 -0.41 -16.75 -4.74
CA ARG A 152 1.04 -16.86 -4.61
C ARG A 152 1.43 -16.60 -3.15
N ILE A 153 2.34 -17.41 -2.63
CA ILE A 153 2.78 -17.38 -1.24
C ILE A 153 4.30 -17.25 -1.21
N GLU A 154 4.79 -16.12 -0.68
CA GLU A 154 6.22 -15.94 -0.42
C GLU A 154 6.46 -16.01 1.08
N ALA A 155 7.28 -16.96 1.53
CA ALA A 155 7.56 -17.16 2.94
C ALA A 155 9.06 -17.34 3.19
N GLU A 156 9.56 -16.77 4.28
CA GLU A 156 10.91 -17.07 4.80
C GLU A 156 10.96 -18.39 5.58
N ASN A 157 9.81 -18.84 6.05
CA ASN A 157 9.66 -20.05 6.86
C ASN A 157 8.34 -20.75 6.51
N ASP A 158 8.45 -21.93 5.91
CA ASP A 158 7.30 -22.70 5.43
C ASP A 158 6.36 -23.10 6.58
N ARG A 159 6.93 -23.50 7.74
CA ARG A 159 6.13 -23.84 8.94
C ARG A 159 5.28 -22.65 9.40
N PHE A 160 5.85 -21.46 9.43
CA PHE A 160 5.12 -20.24 9.77
C PHE A 160 4.00 -19.95 8.77
N ALA A 161 4.22 -20.20 7.48
CA ALA A 161 3.17 -20.09 6.48
C ALA A 161 2.05 -21.12 6.70
N TYR A 162 2.39 -22.38 7.00
CA TYR A 162 1.41 -23.43 7.32
C TYR A 162 0.59 -23.12 8.57
N ASP A 163 1.22 -22.58 9.62
CA ASP A 163 0.56 -22.20 10.86
C ASP A 163 -0.53 -21.14 10.64
N ILE A 164 -0.33 -20.22 9.67
CA ILE A 164 -1.27 -19.16 9.32
C ILE A 164 -2.29 -19.62 8.27
N LEU A 165 -1.83 -20.31 7.23
CA LEU A 165 -2.62 -20.73 6.07
C LEU A 165 -3.22 -22.13 6.28
N HIS A 166 -3.79 -22.34 7.46
CA HIS A 166 -4.53 -23.57 7.78
C HIS A 166 -5.86 -23.64 7.00
N PRO A 167 -6.51 -24.82 6.88
CA PRO A 167 -7.68 -25.02 6.02
C PRO A 167 -8.79 -23.96 6.14
N ARG A 168 -9.18 -23.60 7.36
CA ARG A 168 -10.21 -22.56 7.59
C ARG A 168 -9.82 -21.15 7.13
N THR A 169 -8.53 -20.80 7.19
CA THR A 169 -8.03 -19.53 6.65
C THR A 169 -8.04 -19.56 5.13
N MET A 170 -7.60 -20.66 4.53
CA MET A 170 -7.64 -20.84 3.07
C MET A 170 -9.08 -20.74 2.52
N GLU A 171 -10.03 -21.45 3.14
CA GLU A 171 -11.44 -21.42 2.76
C GLU A 171 -12.02 -19.99 2.85
N TRP A 172 -11.75 -19.30 3.96
CA TRP A 172 -12.17 -17.91 4.12
C TRP A 172 -11.59 -17.00 3.03
N MET A 173 -10.29 -17.14 2.73
CA MET A 173 -9.61 -16.35 1.71
C MET A 173 -10.17 -16.59 0.30
N LEU A 174 -10.52 -17.84 -0.02
CA LEU A 174 -11.14 -18.19 -1.30
C LEU A 174 -12.55 -17.60 -1.43
N GLY A 175 -13.30 -17.53 -0.33
CA GLY A 175 -14.67 -16.97 -0.29
C GLY A 175 -14.76 -15.45 -0.18
N ASP A 176 -13.66 -14.74 0.06
CA ASP A 176 -13.68 -13.30 0.34
C ASP A 176 -13.09 -12.48 -0.82
N GLU A 177 -13.96 -11.73 -1.48
CA GLU A 177 -13.65 -10.91 -2.65
C GLU A 177 -12.51 -9.90 -2.43
N ARG A 178 -12.26 -9.48 -1.18
CA ARG A 178 -11.20 -8.51 -0.88
C ARG A 178 -9.82 -9.03 -1.28
N PHE A 179 -9.57 -10.34 -1.11
CA PHE A 179 -8.31 -10.98 -1.50
C PHE A 179 -8.04 -10.94 -3.02
N LYS A 180 -9.05 -10.61 -3.83
CA LYS A 180 -8.85 -10.38 -5.28
C LYS A 180 -8.08 -9.10 -5.59
N SER A 181 -7.94 -8.19 -4.63
CA SER A 181 -7.29 -6.89 -4.83
C SER A 181 -6.36 -6.47 -3.68
N LEU A 182 -6.49 -7.09 -2.52
CA LEU A 182 -5.72 -6.79 -1.31
C LEU A 182 -4.79 -7.97 -0.97
N PRO A 183 -3.51 -7.92 -1.37
CA PRO A 183 -2.50 -8.77 -0.77
C PRO A 183 -2.31 -8.40 0.71
N PHE A 184 -1.74 -9.31 1.48
CA PHE A 184 -1.22 -8.99 2.80
C PHE A 184 0.21 -9.50 2.97
N ARG A 185 0.98 -8.80 3.81
CA ARG A 185 2.34 -9.17 4.15
C ARG A 185 2.56 -8.99 5.65
N LEU A 186 3.10 -10.03 6.28
CA LEU A 186 3.73 -9.98 7.60
C LEU A 186 5.22 -9.76 7.38
N GLU A 187 5.78 -8.73 7.99
CA GLU A 187 7.20 -8.43 7.90
C GLU A 187 7.63 -7.60 9.11
N GLY A 188 8.65 -8.07 9.84
CA GLY A 188 9.10 -7.40 11.06
C GLY A 188 7.95 -7.29 12.08
N PRO A 189 7.68 -6.10 12.64
CA PRO A 189 6.60 -5.89 13.62
C PRO A 189 5.25 -5.51 12.97
N MET A 190 5.08 -5.69 11.66
CA MET A 190 3.92 -5.18 10.93
C MET A 190 3.18 -6.27 10.15
N LEU A 191 1.85 -6.16 10.16
CA LEU A 191 0.97 -6.73 9.14
C LEU A 191 0.50 -5.57 8.26
N LEU A 192 0.65 -5.68 6.94
CA LEU A 192 0.28 -4.63 5.99
C LEU A 192 -0.50 -5.17 4.80
N THR A 193 -1.26 -4.28 4.17
CA THR A 193 -1.96 -4.48 2.89
C THR A 193 -1.80 -3.24 2.03
N TRP A 194 -1.92 -3.40 0.72
CA TRP A 194 -1.84 -2.28 -0.20
C TRP A 194 -2.73 -2.50 -1.42
N THR A 195 -3.10 -1.41 -2.07
CA THR A 195 -3.72 -1.45 -3.40
C THR A 195 -3.19 -0.31 -4.25
N ARG A 196 -3.18 -0.51 -5.58
CA ARG A 196 -2.69 0.50 -6.51
C ARG A 196 -3.66 1.68 -6.55
N GLY A 197 -3.11 2.89 -6.50
CA GLY A 197 -3.88 4.11 -6.61
C GLY A 197 -3.61 5.09 -5.47
N ARG A 198 -4.47 6.10 -5.39
CA ARG A 198 -4.42 7.10 -4.34
C ARG A 198 -5.19 6.61 -3.13
N LEU A 199 -4.72 6.94 -1.93
CA LEU A 199 -5.55 6.79 -0.74
C LEU A 199 -6.65 7.88 -0.76
N ILE A 200 -7.87 7.47 -0.47
CA ILE A 200 -9.00 8.35 -0.16
C ILE A 200 -9.50 8.00 1.25
N PRO A 201 -10.01 8.97 2.02
CA PRO A 201 -10.43 8.72 3.41
C PRO A 201 -11.43 7.56 3.56
N GLU A 202 -12.34 7.41 2.59
CA GLU A 202 -13.42 6.43 2.59
C GLU A 202 -12.92 4.98 2.52
N ASN A 203 -11.72 4.76 1.97
CA ASN A 203 -11.12 3.42 1.88
C ASN A 203 -10.38 3.00 3.15
N VAL A 204 -10.04 3.95 4.04
CA VAL A 204 -9.25 3.65 5.24
C VAL A 204 -9.95 2.64 6.16
N PRO A 205 -11.25 2.79 6.49
CA PRO A 205 -11.95 1.81 7.34
C PRO A 205 -11.96 0.40 6.73
N ALA A 206 -12.18 0.27 5.42
CA ALA A 206 -12.22 -1.03 4.75
C ALA A 206 -10.87 -1.74 4.81
N MET A 207 -9.77 -1.01 4.55
CA MET A 207 -8.41 -1.56 4.67
C MET A 207 -8.06 -1.90 6.12
N ALA A 208 -8.47 -1.07 7.08
CA ALA A 208 -8.26 -1.32 8.51
C ALA A 208 -8.99 -2.59 8.97
N THR A 209 -10.27 -2.73 8.63
CA THR A 209 -11.08 -3.91 8.96
C THR A 209 -10.49 -5.17 8.33
N PHE A 210 -10.07 -5.11 7.07
CA PHE A 210 -9.40 -6.24 6.41
C PHE A 210 -8.17 -6.71 7.20
N LEU A 211 -7.28 -5.80 7.59
CA LEU A 211 -6.09 -6.17 8.35
C LEU A 211 -6.41 -6.73 9.73
N VAL A 212 -7.40 -6.15 10.42
CA VAL A 212 -7.85 -6.64 11.72
C VAL A 212 -8.40 -8.06 11.60
N GLU A 213 -9.21 -8.33 10.56
CA GLU A 213 -9.77 -9.66 10.32
C GLU A 213 -8.73 -10.71 9.89
N VAL A 214 -7.68 -10.30 9.19
CA VAL A 214 -6.52 -11.15 8.90
C VAL A 214 -5.79 -11.51 10.19
N ILE A 215 -5.43 -10.52 11.02
CA ILE A 215 -4.65 -10.81 12.24
C ILE A 215 -5.45 -11.57 13.30
N GLU A 216 -6.77 -11.36 13.38
CA GLU A 216 -7.67 -12.10 14.28
C GLU A 216 -7.82 -13.58 13.90
N ARG A 217 -7.43 -13.96 12.67
CA ARG A 217 -7.40 -15.36 12.21
C ARG A 217 -6.05 -16.04 12.42
N VAL A 218 -5.00 -15.28 12.71
CA VAL A 218 -3.70 -15.88 13.03
C VAL A 218 -3.81 -16.55 14.40
N PRO A 219 -3.57 -17.86 14.51
CA PRO A 219 -3.71 -18.57 15.79
C PRO A 219 -2.82 -17.98 16.89
N ASP A 220 -3.30 -17.94 18.13
CA ASP A 220 -2.59 -17.29 19.24
C ASP A 220 -1.18 -17.86 19.48
N TYR A 221 -0.98 -19.16 19.27
CA TYR A 221 0.32 -19.82 19.46
C TYR A 221 1.42 -19.23 18.57
N VAL A 222 1.06 -18.68 17.40
CA VAL A 222 2.00 -18.01 16.49
C VAL A 222 2.69 -16.82 17.16
N TRP A 223 2.07 -16.24 18.20
CA TRP A 223 2.58 -15.10 18.94
C TRP A 223 3.27 -15.46 20.27
N GLN A 224 3.20 -16.71 20.71
CA GLN A 224 3.64 -17.14 22.05
C GLN A 224 5.11 -17.56 22.12
N ASP A 225 5.75 -17.84 20.98
CA ASP A 225 7.16 -18.28 20.88
C ASP A 225 8.14 -17.16 20.66
#